data_AF-A0A822EUB1-F1
#
_entry.id   AF-A0A822EUB1-F1
#
_cell.length_a   1.000
_cell.length_b   1.000
_cell.length_c   1.000
_cell.angle_alpha   90.00
_cell.angle_beta   90.00
_cell.angle_gamma   90.00
#
_symmetry.space_group_name_H-M   'P 1'
#
loop_
_entity.id
_entity.type
_entity.pdbx_description
1 polymer ?
#
loop_
_entity_poly.entity_id
_entity_poly.type
_entity_poly.pdbx_seq_one_letter_code
_entity_poly.pdbx_strand_id
1 'polypeptide(L)'
;MSQACTMNKCTRTLRGLCDCCQQSLCLQHLNEHNIELISQLNPLTDEINILEDRLETLNIQKIIAIEREKLEQWRQDCYKKIDLFFEQKCQEL
;
A
#
# COMPACT_ATOMS: atom_id res chain seq x y z
N MET A 1 -12.58 -34.88 30.88
CA MET A 1 -13.86 -34.85 30.13
C MET A 1 -13.57 -34.17 28.79
N SER A 2 -13.84 -34.85 27.67
CA SER A 2 -13.60 -34.28 26.34
C SER A 2 -14.68 -33.23 26.01
N GLN A 3 -14.30 -31.95 25.99
CA GLN A 3 -15.20 -30.88 25.53
C GLN A 3 -15.53 -31.09 24.04
N ALA A 4 -16.79 -30.84 23.69
CA ALA A 4 -17.25 -30.89 22.31
C ALA A 4 -17.03 -29.54 21.61
N CYS A 5 -16.99 -29.57 20.29
CA CYS A 5 -16.98 -28.37 19.47
C CYS A 5 -18.25 -27.51 19.73
N THR A 6 -18.08 -26.19 19.82
CA THR A 6 -19.13 -25.20 20.13
C THR A 6 -20.11 -25.02 18.97
N MET A 7 -19.71 -25.39 17.75
CA MET A 7 -20.55 -25.32 16.55
C MET A 7 -21.77 -26.26 16.64
N ASN A 8 -22.94 -25.72 16.30
CA ASN A 8 -24.21 -26.45 16.34
C ASN A 8 -24.13 -27.78 15.59
N LYS A 9 -24.61 -28.86 16.24
CA LYS A 9 -24.64 -30.24 15.71
C LYS A 9 -23.26 -30.90 15.51
N CYS A 10 -22.17 -30.30 15.96
CA CYS A 10 -20.85 -30.93 15.88
C CYS A 10 -20.60 -31.85 17.08
N THR A 11 -20.51 -33.16 16.83
CA THR A 11 -20.18 -34.16 17.87
C THR A 11 -18.67 -34.40 18.03
N ARG A 12 -17.84 -33.67 17.26
CA ARG A 12 -16.39 -33.86 17.26
C ARG A 12 -15.75 -33.24 18.49
N THR A 13 -14.67 -33.88 18.94
CA THR A 13 -13.87 -33.41 20.07
C THR A 13 -13.20 -32.08 19.75
N LEU A 14 -13.21 -31.19 20.74
CA LEU A 14 -12.46 -29.95 20.76
C LEU A 14 -10.97 -30.21 20.43
N ARG A 15 -10.41 -29.38 19.56
CA ARG A 15 -8.99 -29.41 19.21
C ARG A 15 -8.26 -28.09 19.50
N GLY A 16 -8.97 -26.96 19.49
CA GLY A 16 -8.39 -25.67 19.84
C GLY A 16 -9.46 -24.63 20.16
N LEU A 17 -9.06 -23.61 20.91
CA LEU A 17 -9.83 -22.40 21.16
C LEU A 17 -9.42 -21.36 20.12
N CYS A 18 -10.39 -20.68 19.52
CA CYS A 18 -10.10 -19.47 18.75
C CYS A 18 -10.07 -18.26 19.69
N ASP A 19 -8.94 -17.55 19.76
CA ASP A 19 -8.81 -16.40 20.65
C ASP A 19 -9.66 -15.18 20.23
N CYS A 20 -9.98 -15.08 18.93
CA CYS A 20 -10.78 -13.98 18.39
C CYS A 20 -12.25 -14.06 18.83
N CYS A 21 -12.87 -15.23 18.68
CA CYS A 21 -14.28 -15.44 18.99
C CYS A 21 -14.54 -16.20 20.29
N GLN A 22 -13.47 -16.63 21.00
CA GLN A 22 -13.52 -17.42 22.22
C GLN A 22 -14.31 -18.74 22.06
N GLN A 23 -14.37 -19.27 20.84
CA GLN A 23 -15.09 -20.50 20.53
C GLN A 23 -14.17 -21.71 20.56
N SER A 24 -14.61 -22.76 21.24
CA SER A 24 -13.95 -24.06 21.27
C SER A 24 -14.30 -24.84 20.00
N LEU A 25 -13.35 -25.01 19.08
CA LEU A 25 -13.57 -25.58 17.75
C LEU A 25 -12.84 -26.92 17.55
N CYS A 26 -13.45 -27.81 16.76
CA CYS A 26 -12.74 -28.97 16.22
C CYS A 26 -11.85 -28.54 15.05
N LEU A 27 -10.93 -29.41 14.63
CA LEU A 27 -9.96 -29.09 13.57
C LEU A 27 -10.62 -28.64 12.26
N GLN A 28 -11.75 -29.24 11.88
CA GLN A 28 -12.47 -28.86 10.66
C GLN A 28 -13.03 -27.43 10.76
N HIS A 29 -13.78 -27.13 11.82
CA HIS A 29 -14.36 -25.80 11.98
C HIS A 29 -13.30 -24.72 12.22
N LEU A 30 -12.16 -25.09 12.83
CA LEU A 30 -11.03 -24.17 12.94
C LEU A 30 -10.44 -23.83 11.56
N ASN A 31 -10.31 -24.82 10.67
CA ASN A 31 -9.85 -24.59 9.30
C ASN A 31 -10.86 -23.77 8.48
N GLU A 32 -12.16 -24.08 8.57
CA GLU A 32 -13.22 -23.31 7.91
C GLU A 32 -13.23 -21.85 8.40
N HIS A 33 -13.13 -21.65 9.72
CA HIS A 33 -13.05 -20.32 10.32
C HIS A 33 -11.80 -19.57 9.86
N ASN A 34 -10.65 -20.23 9.72
CA ASN A 34 -9.44 -19.61 9.18
C ASN A 34 -9.60 -19.22 7.71
N ILE A 35 -10.23 -20.07 6.90
CA ILE A 35 -10.51 -19.77 5.48
C ILE A 35 -11.42 -18.54 5.37
N GLU A 36 -12.46 -18.45 6.20
CA GLU A 36 -13.38 -17.31 6.22
C GLU A 36 -12.67 -16.03 6.69
N LEU A 37 -11.79 -16.11 7.68
CA LEU A 37 -10.99 -14.95 8.09
C LEU A 37 -10.05 -14.48 6.96
N ILE A 38 -9.35 -15.41 6.30
CA ILE A 38 -8.46 -15.09 5.18
C ILE A 38 -9.25 -14.47 4.03
N SER A 39 -10.45 -14.96 3.72
CA SER A 39 -11.27 -14.41 2.65
C SER A 39 -11.75 -12.98 2.92
N GLN A 40 -11.85 -12.57 4.19
CA GLN A 40 -12.15 -11.19 4.58
C GLN A 40 -10.89 -10.31 4.67
N LEU A 41 -9.76 -10.86 5.12
CA LEU A 41 -8.51 -10.12 5.27
C LEU A 41 -7.84 -9.77 3.93
N ASN A 42 -7.95 -10.64 2.93
CA ASN A 42 -7.34 -10.39 1.62
C ASN A 42 -7.92 -9.13 0.94
N PRO A 43 -9.26 -8.94 0.83
CA PRO A 43 -9.83 -7.70 0.29
C PRO A 43 -9.41 -6.46 1.07
N LEU A 44 -9.34 -6.52 2.40
CA LEU A 44 -8.89 -5.40 3.22
C LEU A 44 -7.44 -5.03 2.93
N THR A 45 -6.58 -6.02 2.69
CA THR A 45 -5.19 -5.81 2.29
C THR A 45 -5.12 -5.12 0.93
N ASP A 46 -5.92 -5.58 -0.03
CA ASP A 46 -6.00 -4.96 -1.36
C ASP A 46 -6.50 -3.51 -1.27
N GLU A 47 -7.52 -3.23 -0.46
CA GLU A 47 -8.02 -1.87 -0.22
C GLU A 47 -6.96 -0.95 0.42
N ILE A 48 -6.22 -1.47 1.41
CA ILE A 48 -5.12 -0.73 2.05
C ILE A 48 -4.04 -0.39 1.03
N ASN A 49 -3.64 -1.35 0.19
CA ASN A 49 -2.64 -1.11 -0.86
C ASN A 49 -3.11 -0.05 -1.86
N ILE A 50 -4.38 -0.10 -2.29
CA ILE A 50 -4.95 0.92 -3.18
C ILE A 50 -4.96 2.31 -2.51
N LEU A 51 -5.23 2.38 -1.21
CA LEU A 51 -5.20 3.64 -0.47
C LEU A 51 -3.77 4.17 -0.34
N GLU A 52 -2.79 3.30 -0.12
CA GLU A 52 -1.37 3.65 -0.08
C GLU A 52 -0.90 4.23 -1.42
N ASP A 53 -1.19 3.56 -2.53
CA ASP A 53 -0.89 4.05 -3.89
C ASP A 53 -1.51 5.44 -4.13
N ARG A 54 -2.77 5.63 -3.74
CA ARG A 54 -3.44 6.93 -3.86
C ARG A 54 -2.78 7.99 -3.00
N LEU A 55 -2.37 7.68 -1.78
CA LEU A 55 -1.65 8.60 -0.91
C LEU A 55 -0.29 8.99 -1.49
N GLU A 56 0.42 8.05 -2.13
CA GLU A 56 1.66 8.38 -2.83
C GLU A 56 1.44 9.37 -3.98
N THR A 57 0.37 9.21 -4.76
CA THR A 57 0.03 10.17 -5.82
C THR A 57 -0.33 11.55 -5.27
N LEU A 58 -0.84 11.63 -4.05
CA LEU A 58 -1.15 12.87 -3.33
C LEU A 58 0.06 13.44 -2.61
N ASN A 59 1.27 12.88 -2.79
CA ASN A 59 2.49 13.43 -2.22
C ASN A 59 2.89 14.73 -2.93
N ILE A 60 2.15 15.80 -2.60
CA ILE A 60 2.30 17.15 -3.11
C ILE A 60 3.73 17.66 -2.89
N GLN A 61 4.41 17.25 -1.81
CA GLN A 61 5.79 17.63 -1.55
C GLN A 61 6.74 17.06 -2.62
N LYS A 62 6.58 15.78 -2.97
CA LYS A 62 7.35 15.14 -4.04
C LYS A 62 7.07 15.80 -5.39
N ILE A 63 5.80 16.09 -5.69
CA ILE A 63 5.42 16.79 -6.93
C ILE A 63 6.06 18.18 -6.99
N ILE A 64 5.94 18.98 -5.91
CA ILE A 64 6.54 20.31 -5.83
C ILE A 64 8.07 20.25 -5.99
N ALA A 65 8.73 19.27 -5.37
CA ALA A 65 10.16 19.10 -5.51
C ALA A 65 10.58 18.85 -6.97
N ILE A 66 9.88 17.93 -7.66
CA ILE A 66 10.13 17.60 -9.07
C ILE A 66 9.90 18.81 -9.98
N GLU A 67 8.80 19.54 -9.80
CA GLU A 67 8.51 20.70 -10.63
C GLU A 67 9.48 21.86 -10.38
N ARG A 68 9.95 22.04 -9.13
CA ARG A 68 11.00 23.02 -8.82
C ARG A 68 12.33 22.67 -9.49
N GLU A 69 12.70 21.40 -9.53
CA GLU A 69 13.92 20.94 -10.23
C GLU A 69 13.83 21.24 -11.73
N LYS A 70 12.69 20.95 -12.36
CA LYS A 70 12.45 21.29 -13.78
C LYS A 70 12.55 22.80 -14.04
N LEU A 71 12.00 23.63 -13.15
CA LEU A 71 12.07 25.09 -13.27
C LEU A 71 13.51 25.61 -13.15
N GLU A 72 14.30 25.06 -12.23
CA GLU A 72 15.71 25.43 -12.10
C GLU A 72 16.50 25.00 -13.34
N GLN A 73 16.26 23.79 -13.86
CA GLN A 73 16.88 23.34 -15.11
C GLN A 73 16.53 24.27 -16.28
N TRP A 74 15.26 24.64 -16.43
CA TRP A 74 14.81 25.58 -17.45
C TRP A 74 15.51 26.94 -17.33
N ARG A 75 15.66 27.45 -16.10
CA ARG A 75 16.36 28.70 -15.83
C ARG A 75 17.84 28.62 -16.25
N GLN A 76 18.52 27.53 -15.92
CA GLN A 76 19.92 27.31 -16.31
C GLN A 76 20.07 27.25 -17.83
N ASP A 77 19.15 26.57 -18.52
CA ASP A 77 19.18 26.46 -19.98
C ASP A 77 18.91 27.81 -20.67
N CYS A 78 18.05 28.65 -20.09
CA CYS A 78 17.86 30.02 -20.55
C CYS A 78 19.14 30.85 -20.45
N TYR A 79 19.82 30.82 -19.30
CA TYR A 79 21.09 31.55 -19.16
C TYR A 79 22.13 31.09 -20.18
N LYS A 80 22.31 29.78 -20.34
CA LYS A 80 23.24 29.24 -21.35
C LYS A 80 22.94 29.73 -22.76
N LYS A 81 21.66 29.81 -23.15
CA LYS A 81 21.27 30.31 -24.47
C LYS A 81 21.56 31.80 -24.64
N ILE A 82 21.32 32.59 -23.60
CA ILE A 82 21.60 34.03 -23.59
C ILE A 82 23.11 34.25 -23.72
N ASP A 83 23.91 33.55 -22.91
CA ASP A 83 25.36 33.67 -22.91
C ASP A 83 25.94 33.28 -24.27
N LEU A 84 25.49 32.16 -24.83
CA LEU A 84 25.92 31.68 -26.15
C LEU A 84 25.55 32.67 -27.28
N PHE A 85 24.35 33.26 -27.22
CA PHE A 85 23.95 34.29 -28.17
C PHE A 85 24.81 35.56 -28.03
N PHE A 86 25.09 35.98 -26.79
CA PHE A 86 25.92 37.14 -26.53
C PHE A 86 27.35 36.94 -27.05
N GLU A 87 27.97 35.80 -26.77
CA GLU A 87 29.30 35.43 -27.27
C GLU A 87 29.36 35.47 -28.80
N GLN A 88 28.35 34.90 -29.47
CA GLN A 88 28.25 34.94 -30.93
C GLN A 88 28.21 36.39 -31.45
N LYS A 89 27.42 37.26 -30.81
CA LYS A 89 27.35 38.68 -31.19
C LYS A 89 28.63 39.45 -30.94
N CYS A 90 29.40 39.12 -29.91
CA CYS A 90 30.71 39.70 -29.70
C CYS A 90 31.74 39.28 -30.74
N GLN A 91 31.63 38.06 -31.31
CA GLN A 91 32.53 37.59 -32.37
C GLN A 91 32.20 38.17 -33.76
N GLU A 92 30.97 38.68 -33.94
CA GLU A 92 30.54 39.35 -35.17
C GLU A 92 30.98 40.84 -35.26
N LEU A 93 31.51 41.41 -34.17
CA LEU A 93 31.97 42.81 -34.06
C LEU A 93 33.49 42.94 -34.26
#